data_AF-A0A4Q4WI04-F1
#
_entry.id   AF-A0A4Q4WI04-F1
#
_cell.length_a   1.000
_cell.length_b   1.000
_cell.length_c   1.000
_cell.angle_alpha   90.00
_cell.angle_beta   90.00
_cell.angle_gamma   90.00
#
_symmetry.space_group_name_H-M   'P 1'
#
loop_
_entity.id
_entity.type
_entity.pdbx_description
1 polymer ?
#
loop_
_entity_poly.entity_id
_entity_poly.type
_entity_poly.pdbx_seq_one_letter_code
_entity_poly.pdbx_strand_id
1 'polypeptide(L)'
;MARRSLRFEDANLQCRFTSAVQALPPGVAYVVEGDGTVSCDEEHYPHVVDVAHIIRDSCFRWYFRWSEDEDWSFAFWDELKKSGAPFQVEYHDERVVFLLPKGSEMLHDEISDRASERA
;
A
#
# COMPACT_ATOMS: atom_id res chain seq x y z
N MET A 1 14.11 -16.62 8.64
CA MET A 1 13.04 -15.70 9.08
C MET A 1 12.58 -14.95 7.85
N ALA A 2 11.28 -14.94 7.56
CA ALA A 2 10.75 -14.18 6.43
C ALA A 2 10.88 -12.68 6.76
N ARG A 3 11.41 -11.91 5.80
CA ARG A 3 11.48 -10.45 5.90
C ARG A 3 10.22 -9.90 5.24
N ARG A 4 9.53 -9.00 5.93
CA ARG A 4 8.34 -8.32 5.46
C ARG A 4 8.69 -6.86 5.20
N SER A 5 8.11 -6.27 4.17
CA SER A 5 8.34 -4.87 3.85
C SER A 5 7.07 -4.10 3.52
N LEU A 6 7.14 -2.78 3.68
CA LEU A 6 6.07 -1.86 3.32
C LEU A 6 6.65 -0.51 2.85
N ARG A 7 6.09 0.03 1.77
CA ARG A 7 6.34 1.40 1.29
C ARG A 7 5.08 2.01 0.68
N PHE A 8 4.79 3.27 0.98
CA PHE A 8 3.80 4.06 0.26
C PHE A 8 4.43 4.68 -0.99
N GLU A 9 3.72 4.67 -2.11
CA GLU A 9 4.13 5.36 -3.35
C GLU A 9 4.15 6.89 -3.15
N ASP A 10 3.13 7.44 -2.48
CA ASP A 10 3.06 8.88 -2.25
C ASP A 10 4.15 9.32 -1.26
N ALA A 11 4.99 10.25 -1.71
CA ALA A 11 6.14 10.71 -0.95
C ALA A 11 5.77 11.37 0.40
N ASN A 12 4.62 12.05 0.48
CA ASN A 12 4.19 12.69 1.72
C ASN A 12 3.69 11.64 2.73
N LEU A 13 2.91 10.65 2.27
CA LEU A 13 2.49 9.52 3.10
C LEU A 13 3.70 8.72 3.56
N GLN A 14 4.65 8.45 2.66
CA GLN A 14 5.88 7.73 2.98
C GLN A 14 6.71 8.47 4.02
N CYS A 15 6.88 9.79 3.88
CA CYS A 15 7.60 10.61 4.85
C CYS A 15 6.97 10.52 6.26
N ARG A 16 5.63 10.61 6.33
CA ARG A 16 4.87 10.47 7.59
C ARG A 16 5.01 9.07 8.17
N PHE A 17 4.91 8.05 7.33
CA PHE A 17 5.04 6.66 7.72
C PHE A 17 6.43 6.36 8.32
N THR A 18 7.50 6.71 7.62
CA THR A 18 8.87 6.53 8.12
C THR A 18 9.10 7.29 9.42
N SER A 19 8.63 8.53 9.54
CA SER A 19 8.75 9.31 10.77
C SER A 19 8.02 8.66 11.94
N ALA A 20 6.84 8.09 11.70
CA ALA A 20 6.05 7.41 12.72
C ALA A 20 6.65 6.05 13.13
N VAL A 21 7.19 5.29 12.18
CA VAL A 21 7.96 4.06 12.47
C VAL A 21 9.21 4.39 13.29
N GLN A 22 9.89 5.50 12.99
CA GLN A 22 11.06 5.96 13.75
C GLN A 22 10.74 6.34 15.19
N ALA A 23 9.49 6.68 15.49
CA ALA A 23 9.01 6.99 16.83
C ALA A 23 8.51 5.77 17.61
N LEU A 24 8.57 4.56 17.04
CA LEU A 24 8.16 3.34 17.74
C LEU A 24 9.01 3.09 19.00
N PRO A 25 8.45 2.43 20.02
CA PRO A 25 9.18 2.12 21.24
C PRO A 25 10.47 1.34 20.97
N PRO A 26 11.50 1.52 21.81
CA PRO A 26 12.69 0.69 21.78
C PRO A 26 12.31 -0.80 21.87
N GLY A 27 12.88 -1.61 20.97
CA GLY A 27 12.60 -3.05 20.91
C GLY A 27 11.93 -3.50 19.61
N VAL A 28 11.32 -2.60 18.84
CA VAL A 28 10.82 -2.94 17.50
C VAL A 28 11.97 -2.87 16.49
N ALA A 29 12.39 -4.02 15.96
CA ALA A 29 13.46 -4.08 14.98
C ALA A 29 12.94 -3.84 13.55
N TYR A 30 13.43 -2.78 12.91
CA TYR A 30 13.16 -2.46 11.50
C TYR A 30 14.38 -1.81 10.83
N VAL A 31 14.35 -1.76 9.51
CA VAL A 31 15.34 -1.08 8.65
C VAL A 31 14.57 -0.17 7.69
N VAL A 32 15.04 1.06 7.52
CA VAL A 32 14.59 1.94 6.44
C VAL A 32 15.63 1.85 5.32
N GLU A 33 15.21 1.37 4.16
CA GLU A 33 16.06 1.18 2.99
C GLU A 33 16.26 2.50 2.23
N GLY A 34 17.21 2.53 1.29
CA GLY A 34 17.58 3.77 0.58
C GLY A 34 16.44 4.39 -0.23
N ASP A 35 15.43 3.60 -0.60
CA ASP A 35 14.24 4.02 -1.32
C ASP A 35 13.04 4.31 -0.40
N GLY A 36 13.26 4.34 0.92
CA GLY A 36 12.25 4.55 1.95
C GLY A 36 11.53 3.30 2.41
N THR A 37 11.72 2.13 1.77
CA THR A 37 11.05 0.90 2.16
C THR A 37 11.35 0.56 3.62
N VAL A 38 10.31 0.32 4.41
CA VAL A 38 10.46 -0.14 5.80
C VAL A 38 10.38 -1.65 5.80
N SER A 39 11.46 -2.29 6.22
CA SER A 39 11.60 -3.73 6.30
C SER A 39 11.80 -4.20 7.74
N CYS A 40 11.18 -5.31 8.11
CA CYS A 40 11.35 -5.95 9.43
C CYS A 40 11.13 -7.45 9.33
N ASP A 41 11.34 -8.17 10.43
CA ASP A 41 10.93 -9.57 10.51
C ASP A 41 9.42 -9.69 10.75
N GLU A 42 8.92 -10.92 10.65
CA GLU A 42 7.51 -11.24 10.84
C GLU A 42 7.00 -10.97 12.27
N GLU A 43 7.88 -11.02 13.28
CA GLU A 43 7.54 -10.73 14.68
C GLU A 43 7.19 -9.24 14.86
N HIS A 44 7.96 -8.35 14.23
CA HIS A 44 7.79 -6.91 14.37
C HIS A 44 6.85 -6.29 13.33
N TYR A 45 6.54 -7.01 12.25
CA TYR A 45 5.68 -6.51 11.17
C TYR A 45 4.31 -6.00 11.61
N PRO A 46 3.60 -6.61 12.59
CA PRO A 46 2.34 -6.06 13.08
C PRO A 46 2.45 -4.62 13.59
N HIS A 47 3.54 -4.24 14.25
CA HIS A 47 3.75 -2.87 14.73
C HIS A 47 3.93 -1.88 13.58
N VAL A 48 4.63 -2.28 12.53
CA VAL A 48 4.79 -1.48 11.31
C VAL A 48 3.45 -1.33 10.58
N VAL A 49 2.66 -2.40 10.52
CA VAL A 49 1.32 -2.40 9.93
C VAL A 49 0.35 -1.51 10.71
N ASP A 50 0.41 -1.49 12.05
CA ASP A 50 -0.42 -0.59 12.88
C ASP A 50 -0.12 0.89 12.58
N VAL A 51 1.15 1.24 12.41
CA VAL A 51 1.52 2.59 11.96
C VAL A 51 0.97 2.87 10.57
N ALA A 52 1.08 1.91 9.64
CA ALA A 52 0.52 2.06 8.30
C ALA A 52 -1.01 2.24 8.32
N HIS A 53 -1.74 1.53 9.20
CA HIS A 53 -3.18 1.74 9.40
C HIS A 53 -3.51 3.18 9.79
N ILE A 54 -2.76 3.77 10.72
CA ILE A 54 -2.96 5.18 11.12
C ILE A 54 -2.76 6.12 9.91
N ILE A 55 -1.74 5.87 9.08
CA ILE A 55 -1.50 6.66 7.87
C ILE A 55 -2.65 6.50 6.86
N ARG A 56 -3.11 5.27 6.61
CA ARG A 56 -4.23 4.96 5.72
C ARG A 56 -5.54 5.61 6.18
N ASP A 57 -5.83 5.53 7.48
CA ASP A 57 -7.03 6.12 8.10
C ASP A 57 -7.06 7.65 7.96
N SER A 58 -5.89 8.29 7.83
CA SER A 58 -5.80 9.74 7.56
C SER A 58 -6.15 10.12 6.12
N CYS A 59 -6.21 9.16 5.20
CA CYS A 59 -6.53 9.39 3.80
C CYS A 59 -8.05 9.38 3.58
N PHE A 60 -8.67 8.23 3.85
CA PHE A 60 -10.10 7.97 3.72
C PHE A 60 -10.42 6.60 4.33
N ARG A 61 -11.70 6.32 4.58
CA ARG A 61 -12.11 4.95 4.92
C ARG A 61 -11.79 4.03 3.74
N TRP A 62 -11.05 2.96 3.98
CA TRP A 62 -10.35 2.24 2.91
C TRP A 62 -10.64 0.73 2.88
N TYR A 63 -10.31 0.11 1.74
CA TYR A 63 -10.12 -1.32 1.58
C TYR A 63 -8.99 -1.58 0.57
N PHE A 64 -8.49 -2.81 0.53
CA PHE A 64 -7.44 -3.19 -0.41
C PHE A 64 -7.97 -3.92 -1.63
N ARG A 65 -7.28 -3.71 -2.75
CA ARG A 65 -7.27 -4.62 -3.88
C ARG A 65 -5.82 -4.85 -4.34
N TRP A 66 -5.52 -6.07 -4.75
CA TRP A 66 -4.23 -6.47 -5.31
C TRP A 66 -4.43 -7.76 -6.12
N SER A 67 -3.45 -8.11 -6.96
CA SER A 67 -3.39 -9.39 -7.68
C SER A 67 -1.97 -9.94 -7.66
N GLU A 68 -1.82 -11.25 -7.89
CA GLU A 68 -0.50 -11.86 -8.19
C GLU A 68 -0.10 -11.63 -9.65
N ASP A 69 -1.07 -11.25 -10.49
CA ASP A 69 -0.86 -10.88 -11.88
C ASP A 69 -0.34 -9.43 -11.96
N GLU A 70 0.92 -9.29 -12.37
CA GLU A 70 1.59 -8.00 -12.54
C GLU A 70 1.00 -7.19 -13.70
N ASP A 71 0.62 -7.85 -14.80
CA ASP A 71 0.02 -7.21 -15.97
C ASP A 71 -1.35 -6.63 -15.60
N TRP A 72 -2.15 -7.38 -14.83
CA TRP A 72 -3.39 -6.88 -14.25
C TRP A 72 -3.15 -5.68 -13.32
N SER A 73 -2.12 -5.74 -12.46
CA SER A 73 -1.83 -4.65 -11.53
C SER A 73 -1.45 -3.37 -12.26
N PHE A 74 -0.66 -3.48 -13.34
CA PHE A 74 -0.31 -2.35 -14.18
C PHE A 74 -1.53 -1.77 -14.92
N ALA A 75 -2.36 -2.64 -15.54
CA ALA A 75 -3.57 -2.22 -16.24
C ALA A 75 -4.58 -1.55 -15.29
N PHE A 76 -4.77 -2.11 -14.10
CA PHE A 76 -5.67 -1.57 -13.08
C PHE A 76 -5.20 -0.21 -12.57
N TRP A 77 -3.90 -0.05 -12.35
CA TRP A 77 -3.33 1.24 -11.96
C TRP A 77 -3.56 2.33 -13.02
N ASP A 78 -3.35 2.00 -14.31
CA ASP A 78 -3.57 2.93 -15.41
C ASP A 78 -5.05 3.32 -15.54
N GLU A 79 -5.97 2.37 -15.41
CA GLU A 79 -7.42 2.65 -15.41
C GLU A 79 -7.87 3.48 -14.20
N LEU A 80 -7.33 3.22 -13.00
CA LEU A 80 -7.56 4.06 -11.82
C LEU A 80 -7.12 5.51 -12.07
N LYS A 81 -5.91 5.71 -12.61
CA LYS A 81 -5.41 7.06 -12.96
C LYS A 81 -6.33 7.77 -13.95
N LYS A 82 -6.81 7.08 -14.98
CA LYS A 82 -7.74 7.66 -15.98
C LYS A 82 -9.11 8.00 -15.40
N SER A 83 -9.60 7.21 -14.44
CA SER A 83 -10.90 7.43 -13.83
C SER A 83 -10.97 8.71 -12.99
N GLY A 84 -9.81 9.18 -12.48
CA GLY A 84 -9.73 10.28 -11.52
C GLY A 84 -10.27 9.92 -10.13
N ALA A 85 -10.63 8.65 -9.89
CA ALA A 85 -11.01 8.17 -8.57
C ALA A 85 -9.83 8.33 -7.60
N PRO A 86 -10.07 8.70 -6.33
CA PRO A 86 -9.01 8.76 -5.35
C PRO A 86 -8.54 7.34 -5.00
N PHE A 87 -7.22 7.12 -4.98
CA PHE A 87 -6.59 5.90 -4.50
C PHE A 87 -5.19 6.20 -3.99
N GLN A 88 -4.60 5.28 -3.23
CA GLN A 88 -3.17 5.28 -2.90
C GLN A 88 -2.56 3.95 -3.31
N VAL A 89 -1.25 3.93 -3.52
CA VAL A 89 -0.49 2.72 -3.86
C VAL A 89 0.49 2.42 -2.75
N GLU A 90 0.56 1.16 -2.37
CA GLU A 90 1.51 0.63 -1.41
C GLU A 90 2.25 -0.57 -2.04
N TYR A 91 3.52 -0.71 -1.70
CA TYR A 91 4.34 -1.87 -2.01
C TYR A 91 4.49 -2.70 -0.74
N HIS A 92 4.03 -3.94 -0.78
CA HIS A 92 4.14 -4.91 0.31
C HIS A 92 4.99 -6.06 -0.17
N ASP A 93 6.20 -6.20 0.35
CA ASP A 93 7.17 -7.17 -0.18
C ASP A 93 7.42 -6.91 -1.68
N GLU A 94 7.04 -7.85 -2.55
CA GLU A 94 7.12 -7.76 -4.01
C GLU A 94 5.78 -7.41 -4.67
N ARG A 95 4.75 -7.11 -3.87
CA ARG A 95 3.37 -6.92 -4.34
C ARG A 95 2.95 -5.46 -4.32
N VAL A 96 2.26 -5.04 -5.38
CA VAL A 96 1.56 -3.76 -5.44
C VAL A 96 0.16 -3.92 -4.85
N VAL A 97 -0.18 -3.04 -3.92
CA VAL A 97 -1.46 -3.01 -3.21
C VAL A 97 -2.12 -1.65 -3.42
N PHE A 98 -3.38 -1.67 -3.86
CA PHE A 98 -4.19 -0.47 -4.07
C PHE A 98 -5.07 -0.22 -2.84
N LEU A 99 -4.86 0.92 -2.20
CA LEU A 99 -5.71 1.43 -1.13
C LEU A 99 -6.85 2.24 -1.77
N LEU A 100 -8.07 1.70 -1.66
CA LEU A 100 -9.26 2.21 -2.35
C LEU A 100 -10.31 2.72 -1.37
N PRO A 101 -11.04 3.80 -1.67
CA PRO A 101 -12.11 4.31 -0.83
C PRO A 101 -13.26 3.29 -0.68
N LYS A 102 -13.68 3.05 0.56
CA LYS A 102 -14.93 2.34 0.86
C LYS A 102 -16.13 3.12 0.34
N GLY A 103 -17.13 2.41 -0.17
CA GLY A 103 -18.34 2.97 -0.79
C GLY A 103 -18.23 3.16 -2.31
N SER A 104 -17.05 2.93 -2.89
CA SER A 104 -16.80 3.02 -4.34
C SER A 104 -16.51 1.65 -4.96
N GLU A 105 -16.83 0.55 -4.28
CA GLU A 105 -16.51 -0.82 -4.70
C GLU A 105 -17.01 -1.13 -6.13
N MET A 106 -18.25 -0.73 -6.47
CA MET A 106 -18.81 -0.96 -7.80
C MET A 106 -18.02 -0.26 -8.92
N LEU A 107 -17.54 0.97 -8.67
CA LEU A 107 -16.68 1.66 -9.63
C LEU A 107 -15.35 0.92 -9.81
N HIS A 108 -14.76 0.45 -8.71
CA HIS A 108 -13.51 -0.29 -8.77
C HIS A 108 -13.68 -1.67 -9.41
N ASP A 109 -14.84 -2.33 -9.26
CA ASP A 109 -15.20 -3.54 -10.01
C ASP A 109 -15.21 -3.27 -11.52
N GLU A 110 -15.89 -2.20 -11.96
CA GLU A 110 -15.89 -1.83 -13.39
C GLU A 110 -14.49 -1.49 -13.93
N ILE A 111 -13.64 -0.84 -13.12
CA ILE A 111 -12.23 -0.59 -13.45
C ILE A 111 -11.45 -1.91 -13.54
N SER A 112 -11.74 -2.86 -12.66
CA SER A 112 -11.16 -4.21 -12.65
C SER A 112 -11.45 -4.95 -13.94
N ASP A 113 -12.70 -4.93 -14.38
CA ASP A 113 -13.14 -5.64 -15.58
C ASP A 113 -12.41 -5.10 -16.81
N ARG A 114 -12.29 -3.77 -16.92
CA ARG A 114 -11.52 -3.13 -17.99
C ARG A 114 -10.02 -3.45 -17.93
N ALA A 115 -9.46 -3.61 -16.73
CA ALA A 115 -8.06 -4.00 -16.55
C ALA A 115 -7.84 -5.45 -17.01
N SER A 116 -8.74 -6.36 -16.64
CA SER A 116 -8.69 -7.76 -17.05
C SER A 116 -8.84 -7.98 -18.56
N GLU A 117 -9.51 -7.08 -19.29
CA GLU A 117 -9.57 -7.12 -20.75
C GLU A 117 -8.24 -6.73 -21.44
N ARG A 118 -7.28 -6.18 -20.68
CA ARG A 118 -6.01 -5.64 -21.20
C ARG A 118 -4.75 -6.32 -20.65
N ALA A 119 -4.88 -7.08 -19.57
CA ALA A 119 -3.86 -7.97 -19.04
C ALA A 119 -3.79 -9.24 -19.90
#